data_AF-A0A4R3LV26-F1
#
_entry.id   AF-A0A4R3LV26-F1
#
_cell.length_a   1.000
_cell.length_b   1.000
_cell.length_c   1.000
_cell.angle_alpha   90.00
_cell.angle_beta   90.00
_cell.angle_gamma   90.00
#
_symmetry.space_group_name_H-M   'P 1'
#
loop_
_entity.id
_entity.type
_entity.pdbx_description
1 polymer ?
#
loop_
_entity_poly.entity_id
_entity_poly.type
_entity_poly.pdbx_seq_one_letter_code
_entity_poly.pdbx_strand_id
1 'polypeptide(L)'
;MCDSAADELATAPTFDAGHMGCGELVMVLRMRLKTMPGEVVRVIARDAGAPEDLPAWCRMTRNALIRHDPQTHSFWIRARTDWT
;
A
#
# COMPACT_ATOMS: atom_id res chain seq x y z
N MET A 1 -3.70 -17.75 -19.87
CA MET A 1 -2.82 -17.35 -18.74
C MET A 1 -3.23 -15.95 -18.33
N CYS A 2 -4.20 -15.83 -17.44
CA CYS A 2 -4.70 -14.56 -16.96
C CYS A 2 -5.32 -14.83 -15.58
N ASP A 3 -4.57 -14.56 -14.51
CA ASP A 3 -5.12 -14.25 -13.17
C ASP A 3 -4.05 -14.07 -12.09
N SER A 4 -2.76 -14.25 -12.39
CA SER A 4 -1.69 -14.13 -11.39
C SER A 4 -1.65 -12.79 -10.64
N ALA A 5 -2.03 -11.69 -11.30
CA ALA A 5 -2.12 -10.39 -10.64
C ALA A 5 -3.34 -10.27 -9.71
N ALA A 6 -4.48 -10.87 -10.07
CA ALA A 6 -5.67 -10.87 -9.21
C ALA A 6 -5.45 -11.75 -7.99
N ASP A 7 -4.82 -12.91 -8.17
CA ASP A 7 -4.45 -13.83 -7.09
C ASP A 7 -3.48 -13.18 -6.09
N GLU A 8 -2.50 -12.42 -6.58
CA GLU A 8 -1.57 -11.67 -5.71
C GLU A 8 -2.30 -10.63 -4.86
N LEU A 9 -3.28 -9.91 -5.42
CA LEU A 9 -4.07 -8.94 -4.66
C LEU A 9 -4.99 -9.62 -3.63
N ALA A 10 -5.53 -10.80 -3.97
CA ALA A 10 -6.39 -11.57 -3.09
C ALA A 10 -5.63 -12.19 -1.90
N THR A 11 -4.36 -12.55 -2.10
CA THR A 11 -3.51 -13.19 -1.08
C THR A 11 -2.61 -12.21 -0.32
N ALA A 12 -2.52 -10.95 -0.77
CA ALA A 12 -1.70 -9.93 -0.15
C ALA A 12 -1.99 -9.79 1.37
N PRO A 13 -0.96 -9.82 2.24
CA PRO A 13 -1.15 -9.60 3.65
C PRO A 13 -1.81 -8.25 3.91
N THR A 14 -2.73 -8.21 4.88
CA THR A 14 -3.46 -7.00 5.22
C THR A 14 -2.77 -6.20 6.34
N PHE A 15 -2.82 -4.89 6.21
CA PHE A 15 -2.41 -3.89 7.18
C PHE A 15 -3.60 -2.94 7.42
N ASP A 16 -4.29 -3.06 8.55
CA ASP A 16 -5.29 -2.06 8.95
C ASP A 16 -4.57 -0.92 9.68
N ALA A 17 -4.49 0.24 9.02
CA ALA A 17 -3.91 1.46 9.57
C ALA A 17 -4.95 2.37 10.24
N GLY A 18 -6.21 1.93 10.33
CA GLY A 18 -7.24 2.64 11.07
C GLY A 18 -7.45 4.06 10.55
N HIS A 19 -7.40 5.01 11.49
CA HIS A 19 -7.48 6.44 11.26
C HIS A 19 -6.12 7.12 11.50
N MET A 20 -5.01 6.39 11.33
CA MET A 20 -3.67 6.96 11.42
C MET A 20 -3.55 8.15 10.47
N GLY A 21 -3.07 9.28 10.99
CA GLY A 21 -2.82 10.45 10.17
C GLY A 21 -1.71 10.19 9.16
N CYS A 22 -1.70 10.98 8.07
CA CYS A 22 -0.79 10.83 6.94
C CYS A 22 0.67 10.56 7.33
N GLY A 23 1.24 11.33 8.27
CA GLY A 23 2.64 11.18 8.68
C GLY A 23 2.97 9.85 9.39
N GLU A 24 2.12 9.40 10.30
CA GLU A 24 2.29 8.12 11.01
C GLU A 24 2.09 6.94 10.06
N LEU A 25 1.04 7.00 9.24
CA LEU A 25 0.69 6.00 8.24
C LEU A 25 1.89 5.70 7.33
N VAL A 26 2.48 6.71 6.71
CA VAL A 26 3.57 6.52 5.74
C VAL A 26 4.85 6.03 6.39
N MET A 27 5.09 6.37 7.66
CA MET A 27 6.26 5.92 8.40
C MET A 27 6.17 4.42 8.70
N VAL A 28 5.03 3.98 9.26
CA VAL A 28 4.79 2.55 9.56
C VAL A 28 4.76 1.73 8.27
N LEU A 29 4.08 2.25 7.24
CA LEU A 29 4.04 1.61 5.92
C LEU A 29 5.44 1.44 5.34
N ARG A 30 6.29 2.47 5.40
CA ARG A 30 7.69 2.39 4.93
C ARG A 30 8.46 1.28 5.63
N MET A 31 8.35 1.19 6.95
CA MET A 31 9.06 0.17 7.73
C MET A 31 8.61 -1.24 7.34
N ARG A 32 7.31 -1.42 7.07
CA ARG A 32 6.76 -2.70 6.61
C ARG A 32 7.21 -3.05 5.19
N LEU A 33 7.12 -2.12 4.24
CA LEU A 33 7.53 -2.39 2.86
C LEU A 33 9.04 -2.71 2.74
N LYS A 34 9.88 -2.15 3.63
CA LYS A 34 11.30 -2.49 3.71
C LYS A 34 11.58 -3.96 4.00
N THR A 35 10.69 -4.66 4.71
CA THR A 35 10.87 -6.08 5.05
C THR A 35 10.33 -7.03 3.99
N MET A 36 9.67 -6.52 2.94
CA MET A 36 9.04 -7.31 1.89
C MET A 36 9.27 -6.73 0.47
N PRO A 37 10.52 -6.54 0.02
CA PRO A 37 10.79 -5.94 -1.28
C PRO A 37 10.13 -6.70 -2.45
N GLY A 38 9.43 -6.00 -3.33
CA GLY A 38 8.74 -6.58 -4.49
C GLY A 38 7.36 -7.19 -4.21
N GLU A 39 7.01 -7.42 -2.93
CA GLU A 39 5.73 -7.97 -2.52
C GLU A 39 4.63 -6.90 -2.44
N VAL A 40 3.37 -7.35 -2.49
CA VAL A 40 2.18 -6.49 -2.36
C VAL A 40 1.61 -6.60 -0.95
N VAL A 41 1.22 -5.46 -0.38
CA VAL A 41 0.44 -5.38 0.87
C VAL A 41 -0.89 -4.69 0.61
N ARG A 42 -1.96 -5.17 1.24
CA ARG A 42 -3.25 -4.47 1.31
C ARG A 42 -3.28 -3.56 2.53
N VAL A 43 -3.35 -2.26 2.33
CA VAL A 43 -3.45 -1.24 3.38
C VAL A 43 -4.90 -0.77 3.48
N ILE A 44 -5.48 -0.78 4.68
CA ILE A 44 -6.79 -0.18 4.96
C ILE A 44 -6.54 1.14 5.69
N ALA A 45 -6.85 2.27 5.06
CA ALA A 45 -6.64 3.60 5.61
C ALA A 45 -7.93 4.42 5.52
N ARG A 46 -8.52 4.73 6.67
CA ARG A 46 -9.82 5.44 6.79
C ARG A 46 -9.65 6.96 6.96
N ASP A 47 -8.41 7.45 6.96
CA ASP A 47 -8.12 8.88 6.95
C ASP A 47 -8.63 9.53 5.64
N ALA A 48 -9.17 10.74 5.74
CA ALA A 48 -9.76 11.45 4.62
C ALA A 48 -8.72 11.90 3.57
N GLY A 49 -7.46 12.11 3.99
CA GLY A 49 -6.34 12.47 3.11
C GLY A 49 -5.70 11.27 2.41
N ALA A 50 -5.90 10.05 2.91
CA ALA A 50 -5.28 8.84 2.35
C ALA A 50 -5.48 8.65 0.83
N PRO A 51 -6.65 8.94 0.23
CA PRO A 51 -6.84 8.85 -1.23
C PRO A 51 -5.95 9.78 -2.06
N GLU A 52 -5.49 10.90 -1.50
CA GLU A 52 -4.58 11.85 -2.16
C GLU A 52 -3.12 11.57 -1.78
N ASP A 53 -2.89 11.30 -0.49
CA ASP A 53 -1.55 11.15 0.10
C ASP A 53 -0.86 9.85 -0.32
N LEU A 54 -1.55 8.71 -0.28
CA LEU A 54 -0.94 7.41 -0.60
C LEU A 54 -0.47 7.33 -2.06
N PRO A 55 -1.25 7.76 -3.07
CA PRO A 55 -0.76 7.81 -4.44
C PRO A 55 0.44 8.75 -4.62
N ALA A 56 0.44 9.93 -3.97
CA ALA A 56 1.56 10.87 -4.03
C ALA A 56 2.82 10.26 -3.40
N TRP A 57 2.67 9.70 -2.20
CA TRP A 57 3.75 9.04 -1.46
C TRP A 57 4.33 7.85 -2.24
N CYS A 58 3.49 7.01 -2.85
CA CYS A 58 3.94 5.90 -3.69
C CYS A 58 4.85 6.39 -4.82
N ARG A 59 4.44 7.43 -5.56
CA ARG A 59 5.25 8.04 -6.63
C ARG A 59 6.58 8.58 -6.11
N MET A 60 6.55 9.33 -5.00
CA MET A 60 7.75 9.92 -4.40
C MET A 60 8.75 8.86 -3.91
N THR A 61 8.25 7.73 -3.42
CA THR A 61 9.09 6.67 -2.83
C THR A 61 9.46 5.55 -3.81
N ARG A 62 8.88 5.57 -5.03
CA ARG A 62 8.97 4.54 -6.07
C ARG A 62 8.31 3.21 -5.70
N ASN A 63 7.37 3.24 -4.76
CA ASN A 63 6.46 2.11 -4.54
C ASN A 63 5.31 2.20 -5.55
N ALA A 64 4.73 1.06 -5.94
CA ALA A 64 3.65 1.05 -6.94
C ALA A 64 2.29 0.87 -6.26
N LEU A 65 1.41 1.86 -6.41
CA LEU A 65 0.00 1.68 -6.07
C LEU A 65 -0.65 0.86 -7.18
N ILE A 66 -1.00 -0.40 -6.88
CA ILE A 66 -1.58 -1.35 -7.83
C ILE A 66 -3.09 -1.16 -7.94
N ARG A 67 -3.76 -0.93 -6.81
CA ARG A 67 -5.22 -0.76 -6.76
C ARG A 67 -5.63 0.12 -5.59
N HIS A 68 -6.70 0.87 -5.77
CA HIS A 68 -7.41 1.57 -4.71
C HIS A 68 -8.90 1.22 -4.82
N ASP A 69 -9.49 0.83 -3.70
CA ASP A 69 -10.93 0.62 -3.54
C ASP A 69 -11.47 1.55 -2.45
N PRO A 70 -12.14 2.65 -2.84
CA PRO A 70 -12.70 3.62 -1.90
C PRO A 70 -13.80 3.04 -1.00
N GLN A 71 -14.54 2.03 -1.44
CA GLN A 71 -15.66 1.46 -0.66
C GLN A 71 -15.16 0.71 0.58
N THR A 72 -13.97 0.11 0.46
CA THR A 72 -13.34 -0.66 1.54
C THR A 72 -12.14 0.05 2.14
N HIS A 73 -11.91 1.33 1.78
CA HIS A 73 -10.74 2.11 2.19
C HIS A 73 -9.40 1.39 1.93
N SER A 74 -9.35 0.54 0.90
CA SER A 74 -8.26 -0.40 0.69
C SER A 74 -7.33 0.03 -0.45
N PHE A 75 -6.03 -0.09 -0.22
CA PHE A 75 -4.97 0.23 -1.16
C PHE A 75 -4.03 -0.96 -1.27
N TRP A 76 -3.74 -1.42 -2.49
CA TRP A 76 -2.75 -2.46 -2.72
C TRP A 76 -1.47 -1.80 -3.21
N ILE A 77 -0.42 -1.93 -2.42
CA ILE A 77 0.86 -1.26 -2.68
C ILE A 77 1.94 -2.33 -2.83
N ARG A 78 2.64 -2.32 -3.97
CA ARG A 78 3.83 -3.12 -4.18
C ARG A 78 5.05 -2.36 -3.65
N ALA A 79 5.80 -3.02 -2.77
CA ALA A 79 7.09 -2.53 -2.31
C ALA A 79 8.07 -2.44 -3.48
N ARG A 80 8.81 -1.33 -3.55
CA ARG A 80 9.99 -1.27 -4.43
C ARG A 80 10.98 -2.37 -4.07
N THR A 81 11.79 -2.77 -5.03
CA THR A 81 12.81 -3.83 -4.84
C THR A 81 14.14 -3.27 -4.33
N ASP A 82 14.41 -1.98 -4.55
CA ASP A 82 15.70 -1.33 -4.32
C ASP A 82 15.71 -0.47 -3.04
N TRP A 83 15.50 -1.09 -1.89
CA TRP A 83 15.65 -0.43 -0.60
C TRP A 83 17.14 -0.25 -0.24
N THR A 84 17.68 0.93 -0.55
CA THR A 84 18.94 1.42 0.03
C THR A 84 18.77 1.92 1.46
#